data_AF-A0A971L1K6-F1
#
_entry.id   AF-A0A971L1K6-F1
#
_cell.length_a   1.000
_cell.length_b   1.000
_cell.length_c   1.000
_cell.angle_alpha   90.00
_cell.angle_beta   90.00
_cell.angle_gamma   90.00
#
_symmetry.space_group_name_H-M   'P 1'
#
loop_
_entity.id
_entity.type
_entity.pdbx_description
1 polymer ?
#
loop_
_entity_poly.entity_id
_entity_poly.type
_entity_poly.pdbx_seq_one_letter_code
_entity_poly.pdbx_strand_id
1 'polypeptide(L)'
;MPRPLVFADLDDTLFQTKRKMVDELAQEPYRAGALDREGKERSFMNEEQANLVDWFLAHATLIPVTARGTEEISRVKIPFSSWAITTHGAVVLTPSGAVDEQWQAKIVAQLATYQTRIPELQAHLTKAFKQAKIAAWARINSEYDGTAIYLVAKHTDSTRLDELYAVAQQVTEELGL
;
A
#
# COMPACT_ATOMS: atom_id res chain seq x y z
N MET A 1 19.73 23.56 -15.43
CA MET A 1 19.78 22.10 -15.67
C MET A 1 18.39 21.53 -15.44
N PRO A 2 17.97 20.47 -16.16
CA PRO A 2 16.69 19.82 -15.86
C PRO A 2 16.71 19.22 -14.45
N ARG A 3 15.58 19.31 -13.74
CA ARG A 3 15.41 18.68 -12.43
C ARG A 3 15.19 17.18 -12.62
N PRO A 4 15.90 16.28 -11.91
CA PRO A 4 15.64 14.84 -11.98
C PRO A 4 14.21 14.49 -11.57
N LEU A 5 13.68 13.44 -12.16
CA LEU A 5 12.43 12.81 -11.74
C LEU A 5 12.75 11.56 -10.93
N VAL A 6 12.30 11.50 -9.69
CA VAL A 6 12.58 10.39 -8.77
C VAL A 6 11.25 9.73 -8.39
N PHE A 7 11.10 8.47 -8.78
CA PHE A 7 9.99 7.63 -8.33
C PHE A 7 10.47 6.83 -7.13
N ALA A 8 9.78 6.95 -5.99
CA ALA A 8 10.19 6.30 -4.75
C ALA A 8 9.03 5.55 -4.12
N ASP A 9 9.28 4.31 -3.69
CA ASP A 9 8.39 3.63 -2.76
C ASP A 9 8.41 4.32 -1.37
N LEU A 10 7.43 4.02 -0.53
CA LEU A 10 7.23 4.67 0.77
C LEU A 10 7.70 3.79 1.94
N ASP A 11 6.88 2.80 2.30
CA ASP A 11 7.10 1.95 3.46
C ASP A 11 8.37 1.10 3.29
N ASP A 12 9.22 1.09 4.31
CA ASP A 12 10.52 0.43 4.33
C ASP A 12 11.53 0.94 3.29
N THR A 13 11.21 2.06 2.60
CA THR A 13 12.11 2.77 1.70
C THR A 13 12.45 4.15 2.25
N LEU A 14 11.45 5.04 2.32
CA LEU A 14 11.63 6.39 2.86
C LEU A 14 11.40 6.44 4.37
N PHE A 15 10.49 5.62 4.90
CA PHE A 15 10.19 5.51 6.33
C PHE A 15 9.67 4.12 6.67
N GLN A 16 9.67 3.75 7.95
CA GLN A 16 9.20 2.45 8.43
C GLN A 16 8.47 2.58 9.76
N THR A 17 7.74 1.54 10.17
CA THR A 17 7.06 1.55 11.47
C THR A 17 8.04 1.60 12.64
N LYS A 18 7.65 2.21 13.77
CA LYS A 18 8.47 2.28 14.98
C LYS A 18 9.00 0.91 15.45
N ARG A 19 8.15 -0.12 15.39
CA ARG A 19 8.49 -1.52 15.73
C ARG A 19 9.74 -2.01 14.98
N LYS A 20 9.80 -1.77 13.65
CA LYS A 20 10.95 -2.18 12.83
C LYS A 20 12.23 -1.42 13.19
N MET A 21 12.10 -0.11 13.47
CA MET A 21 13.27 0.69 13.85
C MET A 21 13.85 0.22 15.18
N VAL A 22 13.03 0.20 16.23
CA VAL A 22 13.49 -0.03 17.60
C VAL A 22 13.77 -1.51 17.85
N ASP A 23 12.83 -2.38 17.49
CA ASP A 23 12.86 -3.79 17.93
C ASP A 23 13.67 -4.68 16.97
N GLU A 24 13.76 -4.31 15.69
CA GLU A 24 14.43 -5.14 14.66
C GLU A 24 15.79 -4.57 14.22
N LEU A 25 15.94 -3.25 14.17
CA LEU A 25 17.13 -2.58 13.60
C LEU A 25 17.98 -1.81 14.61
N ALA A 26 17.53 -1.68 15.87
CA ALA A 26 18.17 -0.84 16.90
C ALA A 26 18.43 0.61 16.43
N GLN A 27 17.44 1.19 15.73
CA GLN A 27 17.44 2.56 15.24
C GLN A 27 16.47 3.43 16.03
N GLU A 28 16.86 4.68 16.26
CA GLU A 28 16.00 5.67 16.90
C GLU A 28 15.14 6.44 15.88
N PRO A 29 13.82 6.58 16.10
CA PRO A 29 12.98 7.46 15.32
C PRO A 29 13.45 8.92 15.37
N TYR A 30 13.63 9.57 14.23
CA TYR A 30 14.05 10.97 14.15
C TYR A 30 12.92 11.91 13.69
N ARG A 31 12.25 11.58 12.58
CA ARG A 31 11.17 12.40 12.01
C ARG A 31 9.97 11.55 11.62
N ALA A 32 8.76 11.99 11.93
CA ALA A 32 7.55 11.29 11.53
C ALA A 32 7.39 11.25 10.01
N GLY A 33 7.19 10.04 9.48
CA GLY A 33 6.92 9.77 8.07
C GLY A 33 5.42 9.65 7.76
N ALA A 34 4.63 9.03 8.65
CA ALA A 34 3.18 8.89 8.44
C ALA A 34 2.40 8.69 9.75
N LEU A 35 1.14 9.13 9.72
CA LEU A 35 0.17 8.97 10.81
C LEU A 35 -0.69 7.70 10.67
N ASP A 36 -1.24 7.23 11.78
CA ASP A 36 -2.33 6.24 11.83
C ASP A 36 -3.72 6.91 11.70
N ARG A 37 -4.78 6.09 11.82
CA ARG A 37 -6.17 6.56 11.65
C ARG A 37 -6.62 7.49 12.76
N GLU A 38 -5.98 7.40 13.92
CA GLU A 38 -6.20 8.24 15.10
C GLU A 38 -5.34 9.52 15.06
N GLY A 39 -4.56 9.72 13.99
CA GLY A 39 -3.70 10.89 13.82
C GLY A 39 -2.38 10.82 14.61
N LYS A 40 -2.04 9.67 15.18
CA LYS A 40 -0.78 9.47 15.92
C LYS A 40 0.32 9.04 14.98
N GLU A 41 1.55 9.43 15.31
CA GLU A 41 2.73 9.05 14.54
C GLU A 41 2.95 7.53 14.62
N ARG A 42 3.00 6.88 13.47
CA ARG A 42 3.13 5.42 13.36
C ARG A 42 4.40 5.00 12.64
N SER A 43 4.78 5.76 11.62
CA SER A 43 5.95 5.48 10.79
C SER A 43 6.92 6.65 10.88
N PHE A 44 8.22 6.35 10.84
CA PHE A 44 9.30 7.28 11.13
C PHE A 44 10.46 7.06 10.16
N MET A 45 11.23 8.12 10.00
CA MET A 45 12.52 8.16 9.33
C MET A 45 13.61 8.22 10.41
N ASN A 46 14.74 7.58 10.18
CA ASN A 46 15.99 7.94 10.88
C ASN A 46 16.57 9.25 10.31
N GLU A 47 17.71 9.69 10.83
CA GLU A 47 18.32 10.95 10.42
C GLU A 47 18.79 10.91 8.95
N GLU A 48 19.41 9.83 8.51
CA GLU A 48 19.90 9.66 7.14
C GLU A 48 18.76 9.66 6.11
N GLN A 49 17.66 8.96 6.39
CA GLN A 49 16.46 8.95 5.57
C GLN A 49 15.84 10.33 5.48
N ALA A 50 15.72 11.05 6.60
CA ALA A 50 15.19 12.40 6.62
C ALA A 50 16.05 13.36 5.79
N ASN A 51 17.38 13.26 5.91
CA ASN A 51 18.32 14.07 5.13
C ASN A 51 18.24 13.76 3.62
N LEU A 52 18.09 12.49 3.25
CA LEU A 52 17.91 12.09 1.85
C LEU A 52 16.59 12.63 1.27
N VAL A 53 15.50 12.54 2.03
CA VAL A 53 14.20 13.10 1.64
C VAL A 53 14.29 14.61 1.46
N ASP A 54 14.89 15.32 2.41
CA ASP A 54 15.07 16.78 2.33
C ASP A 54 15.88 17.17 1.07
N TRP A 55 16.94 16.40 0.76
CA TRP A 55 17.71 16.60 -0.46
C TRP A 55 16.88 16.36 -1.72
N PHE A 56 16.09 15.29 -1.80
CA PHE A 56 15.21 15.04 -2.94
C PHE A 56 14.18 16.16 -3.11
N LEU A 57 13.55 16.63 -2.03
CA LEU A 57 12.58 17.72 -2.09
C LEU A 57 13.22 19.03 -2.58
N ALA A 58 14.47 19.28 -2.21
CA ALA A 58 15.22 20.46 -2.67
C ALA A 58 15.69 20.34 -4.13
N HIS A 59 16.05 19.15 -4.60
CA HIS A 59 16.83 18.98 -5.84
C HIS A 59 16.17 18.15 -6.93
N ALA A 60 15.02 17.51 -6.67
CA ALA A 60 14.32 16.66 -7.63
C ALA A 60 12.80 16.90 -7.61
N THR A 61 12.11 16.36 -8.61
CA THR A 61 10.67 16.11 -8.55
C THR A 61 10.49 14.71 -7.99
N LEU A 62 10.12 14.62 -6.71
CA LEU A 62 9.90 13.36 -6.01
C LEU A 62 8.43 12.93 -6.11
N ILE A 63 8.19 11.76 -6.72
CA ILE A 63 6.87 11.16 -6.93
C ILE A 63 6.80 9.86 -6.13
N PRO A 64 5.90 9.76 -5.13
CA PRO A 64 5.71 8.51 -4.41
C PRO A 64 5.00 7.47 -5.30
N VAL A 65 5.43 6.21 -5.23
CA VAL A 65 4.84 5.06 -5.93
C VAL A 65 4.59 3.97 -4.90
N THR A 66 3.33 3.79 -4.47
CA THR A 66 3.04 3.04 -3.23
C THR A 66 1.84 2.10 -3.34
N ALA A 67 1.86 1.07 -2.49
CA ALA A 67 0.73 0.20 -2.21
C ALA A 67 -0.40 0.89 -1.42
N ARG A 68 -0.07 1.94 -0.67
CA ARG A 68 -1.03 2.71 0.14
C ARG A 68 -2.15 3.25 -0.73
N GLY A 69 -3.39 3.17 -0.24
CA GLY A 69 -4.57 3.78 -0.85
C GLY A 69 -4.55 5.30 -0.81
N THR A 70 -5.49 5.93 -1.52
CA THR A 70 -5.65 7.41 -1.55
C THR A 70 -5.81 8.00 -0.15
N GLU A 71 -6.59 7.34 0.70
CA GLU A 71 -6.79 7.70 2.10
C GLU A 71 -5.50 7.53 2.93
N GLU A 72 -4.74 6.47 2.66
CA GLU A 72 -3.55 6.11 3.43
C GLU A 72 -2.35 7.00 3.11
N ILE A 73 -2.23 7.47 1.87
CA ILE A 73 -1.19 8.44 1.48
C ILE A 73 -1.48 9.84 2.02
N SER A 74 -2.75 10.21 2.23
CA SER A 74 -3.12 11.53 2.79
C SER A 74 -2.58 11.78 4.20
N ARG A 75 -2.20 10.69 4.91
CA ARG A 75 -1.59 10.72 6.24
C ARG A 75 -0.07 10.75 6.23
N VAL A 76 0.57 10.70 5.05
CA VAL A 76 2.03 10.80 4.92
C VAL A 76 2.44 12.24 5.21
N LYS A 77 3.49 12.40 6.03
CA LYS A 77 3.98 13.69 6.52
C LYS A 77 5.05 14.31 5.63
N ILE A 78 5.60 13.55 4.67
CA ILE A 78 6.52 14.08 3.67
C ILE A 78 5.75 15.04 2.74
N PRO A 79 6.18 16.29 2.55
CA PRO A 79 5.46 17.30 1.79
C PRO A 79 5.70 17.14 0.28
N PHE A 80 5.25 16.03 -0.30
CA PHE A 80 5.27 15.86 -1.76
C PHE A 80 4.45 16.97 -2.43
N SER A 81 5.02 17.60 -3.45
CA SER A 81 4.39 18.72 -4.17
C SER A 81 4.08 18.39 -5.63
N SER A 82 4.22 17.13 -6.03
CA SER A 82 4.03 16.66 -7.40
C SER A 82 2.96 15.57 -7.43
N TRP A 83 2.92 14.83 -8.54
CA TRP A 83 2.05 13.67 -8.72
C TRP A 83 2.35 12.58 -7.67
N ALA A 84 1.39 11.71 -7.44
CA ALA A 84 1.55 10.49 -6.66
C ALA A 84 0.91 9.30 -7.36
N ILE A 85 1.53 8.13 -7.24
CA ILE A 85 1.02 6.86 -7.74
C ILE A 85 0.69 5.99 -6.54
N THR A 86 -0.59 5.66 -6.36
CA THR A 86 -1.09 5.00 -5.15
C THR A 86 -1.80 3.70 -5.50
N THR A 87 -2.13 2.92 -4.48
CA THR A 87 -2.96 1.72 -4.60
C THR A 87 -2.38 0.73 -5.60
N HIS A 88 -1.07 0.46 -5.50
CA HIS A 88 -0.32 -0.40 -6.44
C HIS A 88 -0.39 0.08 -7.91
N GLY A 89 -0.48 1.39 -8.13
CA GLY A 89 -0.55 1.97 -9.48
C GLY A 89 -1.95 2.10 -10.04
N ALA A 90 -2.97 1.70 -9.29
CA ALA A 90 -4.35 1.85 -9.74
C ALA A 90 -4.81 3.31 -9.76
N VAL A 91 -4.23 4.17 -8.93
CA VAL A 91 -4.59 5.59 -8.84
C VAL A 91 -3.36 6.46 -9.12
N VAL A 92 -3.57 7.49 -9.93
CA VAL A 92 -2.61 8.58 -10.15
C VAL A 92 -3.26 9.85 -9.65
N LEU A 93 -2.61 10.52 -8.70
CA LEU A 93 -3.03 11.81 -8.15
C LEU A 93 -2.22 12.93 -8.78
N THR A 94 -2.90 14.00 -9.16
CA THR A 94 -2.30 15.25 -9.63
C THR A 94 -1.60 15.98 -8.48
N PRO A 95 -0.76 17.01 -8.77
CA PRO A 95 -0.19 17.86 -7.73
C PRO A 95 -1.21 18.58 -6.83
N SER A 96 -2.47 18.71 -7.28
CA SER A 96 -3.56 19.26 -6.45
C SER A 96 -4.27 18.21 -5.60
N GLY A 97 -3.83 16.95 -5.67
CA GLY A 97 -4.46 15.81 -5.00
C GLY A 97 -5.72 15.28 -5.68
N ALA A 98 -6.04 15.74 -6.90
CA ALA A 98 -7.17 15.22 -7.66
C ALA A 98 -6.78 13.92 -8.38
N VAL A 99 -7.76 13.07 -8.68
CA VAL A 99 -7.54 11.87 -9.50
C VAL A 99 -7.31 12.24 -10.96
N ASP A 100 -6.37 11.56 -11.63
CA ASP A 100 -6.24 11.61 -13.08
C ASP A 100 -7.37 10.80 -13.76
N GLU A 101 -8.33 11.49 -14.36
CA GLU A 101 -9.53 10.87 -14.95
C GLU A 101 -9.22 9.94 -16.14
N GLN A 102 -8.16 10.23 -16.91
CA GLN A 102 -7.77 9.39 -18.05
C GLN A 102 -7.21 8.06 -17.56
N TRP A 103 -6.38 8.11 -16.53
CA TRP A 103 -5.85 6.91 -15.89
C TRP A 103 -6.96 6.11 -15.19
N GLN A 104 -7.84 6.78 -14.46
CA GLN A 104 -9.02 6.16 -13.85
C GLN A 104 -9.84 5.39 -14.89
N ALA A 105 -10.20 6.02 -16.01
CA ALA A 105 -10.99 5.38 -17.06
C ALA A 105 -10.31 4.12 -17.60
N LYS A 106 -8.98 4.17 -17.79
CA LYS A 106 -8.19 3.00 -18.22
C LYS A 106 -8.23 1.88 -17.19
N ILE A 107 -7.99 2.19 -15.92
CA ILE A 107 -7.95 1.19 -14.83
C ILE A 107 -9.33 0.57 -14.61
N VAL A 108 -10.40 1.37 -14.56
CA VAL A 108 -11.78 0.87 -14.42
C VAL A 108 -12.14 -0.06 -15.58
N ALA A 109 -11.80 0.31 -16.82
CA ALA A 109 -12.04 -0.55 -17.98
C ALA A 109 -11.30 -1.90 -17.89
N GLN A 110 -10.04 -1.89 -17.45
CA GLN A 110 -9.25 -3.12 -17.28
C GLN A 110 -9.76 -3.99 -16.13
N LEU A 111 -10.27 -3.38 -15.06
CA LEU A 111 -10.77 -4.08 -13.88
C LEU A 111 -12.24 -4.52 -14.01
N ALA A 112 -12.93 -4.19 -15.10
CA ALA A 112 -14.34 -4.52 -15.29
C ALA A 112 -14.64 -6.01 -15.11
N THR A 113 -13.79 -6.89 -15.64
CA THR A 113 -13.94 -8.36 -15.51
C THR A 113 -13.58 -8.89 -14.12
N TYR A 114 -12.89 -8.09 -13.31
CA TYR A 114 -12.47 -8.46 -11.96
C TYR A 114 -13.45 -8.00 -10.87
N GLN A 115 -14.43 -7.15 -11.21
CA GLN A 115 -15.41 -6.65 -10.23
C GLN A 115 -16.28 -7.77 -9.64
N THR A 116 -16.45 -8.88 -10.35
CA THR A 116 -17.10 -10.08 -9.82
C THR A 116 -16.07 -11.05 -9.22
N ARG A 117 -14.94 -11.27 -9.90
CA ARG A 117 -13.94 -12.27 -9.51
C ARG A 117 -13.26 -11.96 -8.17
N ILE A 118 -12.96 -10.69 -7.88
CA ILE A 118 -12.29 -10.30 -6.63
C ILE A 118 -13.19 -10.58 -5.41
N PRO A 119 -14.47 -10.15 -5.38
CA PRO A 119 -15.41 -10.55 -4.33
C PRO A 119 -15.61 -12.06 -4.19
N GLU A 120 -15.71 -12.79 -5.31
CA GLU A 120 -15.81 -14.25 -5.29
C GLU A 120 -14.58 -14.88 -4.63
N LEU A 121 -13.37 -14.45 -5.00
CA LEU A 121 -12.13 -14.92 -4.39
C LEU A 121 -12.09 -14.61 -2.88
N GLN A 122 -12.53 -13.41 -2.47
CA GLN A 122 -12.62 -13.06 -1.05
C GLN A 122 -13.53 -14.01 -0.28
N ALA A 123 -14.69 -14.34 -0.84
CA ALA A 123 -15.66 -15.24 -0.22
C ALA A 123 -15.11 -16.66 -0.09
N HIS A 124 -14.43 -17.17 -1.12
CA HIS A 124 -13.79 -18.50 -1.08
C HIS A 124 -12.67 -18.55 -0.05
N LEU A 125 -11.76 -17.59 -0.05
CA LEU A 125 -10.69 -17.49 0.96
C LEU A 125 -11.26 -17.42 2.38
N THR A 126 -12.26 -16.55 2.61
CA THR A 126 -12.86 -16.39 3.94
C THR A 126 -13.54 -17.68 4.42
N LYS A 127 -14.20 -18.42 3.53
CA LYS A 127 -14.79 -19.73 3.83
C LYS A 127 -13.70 -20.76 4.15
N ALA A 128 -12.65 -20.82 3.33
CA ALA A 128 -11.56 -21.77 3.49
C ALA A 128 -10.76 -21.52 4.78
N PHE A 129 -10.49 -20.26 5.16
CA PHE A 129 -9.85 -19.93 6.44
C PHE A 129 -10.65 -20.46 7.64
N LYS A 130 -11.99 -20.33 7.60
CA LYS A 130 -12.87 -20.87 8.66
C LYS A 130 -12.85 -22.38 8.72
N GLN A 131 -12.84 -23.06 7.57
CA GLN A 131 -12.79 -24.52 7.48
C GLN A 131 -11.45 -25.06 7.98
N ALA A 132 -10.35 -24.43 7.59
CA ALA A 132 -8.99 -24.76 8.04
C ALA A 132 -8.71 -24.34 9.49
N LYS A 133 -9.59 -23.52 10.11
CA LYS A 133 -9.45 -22.97 11.46
C LYS A 133 -8.17 -22.17 11.67
N ILE A 134 -7.73 -21.44 10.65
CA ILE A 134 -6.54 -20.58 10.73
C ILE A 134 -6.94 -19.13 11.04
N ALA A 135 -6.05 -18.41 11.71
CA ALA A 135 -6.28 -17.02 12.09
C ALA A 135 -5.88 -16.08 10.93
N ALA A 136 -6.64 -16.13 9.83
CA ALA A 136 -6.40 -15.33 8.65
C ALA A 136 -7.63 -14.51 8.22
N TRP A 137 -7.40 -13.45 7.46
CA TRP A 137 -8.45 -12.59 6.91
C TRP A 137 -8.10 -12.17 5.48
N ALA A 138 -9.14 -11.86 4.68
CA ALA A 138 -9.01 -11.29 3.36
C ALA A 138 -9.80 -9.97 3.26
N ARG A 139 -9.18 -8.94 2.68
CA ARG A 139 -9.77 -7.61 2.50
C ARG A 139 -9.61 -7.17 1.06
N ILE A 140 -10.67 -6.60 0.51
CA ILE A 140 -10.62 -5.90 -0.77
C ILE A 140 -10.20 -4.44 -0.52
N ASN A 141 -9.23 -3.99 -1.29
CA ASN A 141 -8.88 -2.59 -1.40
C ASN A 141 -9.61 -2.00 -2.60
N SER A 142 -10.42 -0.97 -2.36
CA SER A 142 -11.24 -0.30 -3.37
C SER A 142 -10.86 1.16 -3.50
N GLU A 143 -11.04 1.69 -4.71
CA GLU A 143 -10.90 3.11 -5.06
C GLU A 143 -12.09 3.51 -5.94
N TYR A 144 -12.14 4.76 -6.40
CA TYR A 144 -13.15 5.23 -7.38
C TYR A 144 -14.59 4.87 -6.97
N ASP A 145 -14.96 5.23 -5.73
CA ASP A 145 -16.29 4.98 -5.17
C ASP A 145 -16.73 3.51 -5.18
N GLY A 146 -15.80 2.60 -4.85
CA GLY A 146 -16.11 1.20 -4.55
C GLY A 146 -15.60 0.18 -5.58
N THR A 147 -14.93 0.64 -6.64
CA THR A 147 -14.27 -0.25 -7.61
C THR A 147 -13.23 -1.10 -6.90
N ALA A 148 -13.40 -2.42 -6.91
CA ALA A 148 -12.45 -3.36 -6.35
C ALA A 148 -11.15 -3.34 -7.17
N ILE A 149 -10.03 -3.01 -6.53
CA ILE A 149 -8.72 -2.92 -7.19
C ILE A 149 -7.92 -4.20 -7.01
N TYR A 150 -7.71 -4.60 -5.76
CA TYR A 150 -6.98 -5.81 -5.41
C TYR A 150 -7.48 -6.39 -4.11
N LEU A 151 -7.13 -7.64 -3.87
CA LEU A 151 -7.38 -8.34 -2.62
C LEU A 151 -6.08 -8.63 -1.92
N VAL A 152 -6.07 -8.43 -0.60
CA VAL A 152 -4.97 -8.87 0.27
C VAL A 152 -5.51 -9.90 1.25
N ALA A 153 -4.75 -10.97 1.46
CA ALA A 153 -4.99 -11.92 2.54
C ALA A 153 -3.79 -11.91 3.51
N LYS A 154 -4.05 -11.96 4.81
CA LYS A 154 -3.01 -11.96 5.84
C LYS A 154 -3.36 -12.93 6.95
N HIS A 155 -2.33 -13.61 7.47
CA HIS A 155 -2.40 -14.29 8.76
C HIS A 155 -2.17 -13.27 9.89
N THR A 156 -2.82 -13.45 11.05
CA THR A 156 -2.65 -12.56 12.21
C THR A 156 -1.28 -12.73 12.87
N ASP A 157 -0.61 -13.84 12.60
CA ASP A 157 0.76 -14.16 13.00
C ASP A 157 1.61 -14.34 11.74
N SER A 158 2.59 -13.45 11.53
CA SER A 158 3.47 -13.45 10.36
C SER A 158 4.46 -14.62 10.33
N THR A 159 4.54 -15.44 11.38
CA THR A 159 5.38 -16.64 11.39
C THR A 159 4.68 -17.88 10.82
N ARG A 160 3.36 -17.82 10.63
CA ARG A 160 2.51 -18.92 10.12
C ARG A 160 1.99 -18.68 8.71
N LEU A 161 2.88 -18.20 7.83
CA LEU A 161 2.53 -17.90 6.44
C LEU A 161 2.30 -19.16 5.60
N ASP A 162 2.92 -20.28 5.98
CA ASP A 162 2.74 -21.59 5.37
C ASP A 162 1.26 -22.02 5.35
N GLU A 163 0.54 -21.78 6.45
CA GLU A 163 -0.90 -22.07 6.52
C GLU A 163 -1.74 -21.20 5.60
N LEU A 164 -1.42 -19.92 5.54
CA LEU A 164 -2.07 -18.99 4.61
C LEU A 164 -1.84 -19.43 3.16
N TYR A 165 -0.62 -19.82 2.82
CA TYR A 165 -0.26 -20.28 1.48
C TYR A 165 -0.93 -21.60 1.12
N ALA A 166 -1.02 -22.55 2.05
CA ALA A 166 -1.74 -23.81 1.83
C ALA A 166 -3.22 -23.58 1.47
N VAL A 167 -3.91 -22.70 2.22
CA VAL A 167 -5.30 -22.35 1.91
C VAL A 167 -5.42 -21.57 0.59
N ALA A 168 -4.51 -20.63 0.34
CA ALA A 168 -4.52 -19.84 -0.89
C ALA A 168 -4.32 -20.73 -2.13
N GLN A 169 -3.43 -21.72 -2.05
CA GLN A 169 -3.20 -22.69 -3.11
C GLN A 169 -4.46 -23.53 -3.38
N GLN A 170 -5.08 -24.08 -2.34
CA GLN A 170 -6.33 -24.84 -2.48
C GLN A 170 -7.41 -24.02 -3.19
N VAL A 171 -7.64 -22.77 -2.77
CA VAL A 171 -8.66 -21.90 -3.38
C VAL A 171 -8.32 -21.55 -4.83
N THR A 172 -7.04 -21.38 -5.15
CA THR A 172 -6.57 -21.12 -6.52
C THR A 172 -6.89 -22.32 -7.42
N GLU A 173 -6.62 -23.53 -6.95
CA GLU A 173 -6.93 -24.78 -7.66
C GLU A 173 -8.45 -24.96 -7.86
N GLU A 174 -9.26 -24.68 -6.83
CA GLU A 174 -10.73 -24.77 -6.90
C GLU A 174 -11.35 -23.79 -7.93
N LEU A 175 -10.76 -22.60 -8.07
CA LEU A 175 -11.25 -21.54 -8.95
C LEU A 175 -10.61 -21.53 -10.34
N GLY A 176 -9.63 -22.40 -10.60
CA GLY A 176 -8.90 -22.45 -11.86
C GLY A 176 -8.16 -21.14 -12.18
N LEU A 177 -7.57 -20.52 -11.16
CA LEU A 177 -6.79 -19.27 -11.26
C LEU A 177 -5.31 -19.52 -11.55
#